data_AF-A0A3D4CR79-F1
#
_entry.id   AF-A0A3D4CR79-F1
#
_cell.length_a   1.000
_cell.length_b   1.000
_cell.length_c   1.000
_cell.angle_alpha   90.00
_cell.angle_beta   90.00
_cell.angle_gamma   90.00
#
_symmetry.space_group_name_H-M   'P 1'
#
loop_
_entity.id
_entity.type
_entity.pdbx_description
1 polymer ?
#
loop_
_entity_poly.entity_id
_entity_poly.type
_entity_poly.pdbx_seq_one_letter_code
_entity_poly.pdbx_strand_id
1 'polypeptide(L)'
;MSSRCPSLPFLLAFQLLMPAKAEPLDFNLDVRPLLSDRCFKCHGFDENARKAGLRLDNAEGAFAERKSGQAIIPGNPEESLIWQRIISTDPDEVMPPPNSHLKLNDEEKQLIHQWIVEGAEYKEHWALIAPQRPEVPEPPDATVHNPIDAFVAQRLLRDGLKQSPAAEKATLIRRLSLDLRGLPPTPEEVTAFLNDRTPDSYEKLVDRFLADPSYGERMAWPWLNAARYADSNGYQGDGERTMWPWRDWVVDAFNRNVAWDD
;
A
#
# COMPACT_ATOMS: atom_id res chain seq x y z
N MET A 1 29.00 19.15 -66.28
CA MET A 1 28.46 19.51 -64.95
C MET A 1 28.41 18.25 -64.11
N SER A 2 29.35 18.09 -63.18
CA SER A 2 29.46 16.94 -62.29
C SER A 2 29.04 17.39 -60.89
N SER A 3 27.91 16.86 -60.41
CA SER A 3 27.38 17.18 -59.08
C SER A 3 27.93 16.16 -58.07
N ARG A 4 28.66 16.67 -57.08
CA ARG A 4 29.22 15.92 -55.95
C ARG A 4 28.16 15.76 -54.86
N CYS A 5 28.05 14.56 -54.29
CA CYS A 5 27.25 14.26 -53.10
C CYS A 5 28.16 14.34 -51.86
N PRO A 6 27.83 15.09 -50.79
CA PRO A 6 28.64 15.11 -49.57
C PRO A 6 28.17 14.02 -48.60
N SER A 7 29.10 13.18 -48.18
CA SER A 7 28.93 12.20 -47.10
C SER A 7 29.14 12.87 -45.74
N LEU A 8 28.10 12.95 -44.91
CA LEU A 8 28.23 13.32 -43.49
C LEU A 8 28.66 12.08 -42.67
N PRO A 9 29.67 12.17 -41.80
CA PRO A 9 30.04 11.08 -40.91
C PRO A 9 29.07 11.03 -39.72
N PHE A 10 28.48 9.85 -39.50
CA PHE A 10 27.59 9.58 -38.38
C PHE A 10 28.45 9.28 -37.14
N LEU A 11 28.57 10.24 -36.22
CA LEU A 11 29.17 10.00 -34.90
C LEU A 11 28.15 9.23 -34.04
N LEU A 12 28.41 7.94 -33.80
CA LEU A 12 27.74 7.18 -32.75
C LEU A 12 28.23 7.68 -31.39
N ALA A 13 27.40 8.44 -30.67
CA ALA A 13 27.58 8.71 -29.26
C ALA A 13 27.13 7.46 -28.46
N PHE A 14 28.09 6.74 -27.88
CA PHE A 14 27.82 5.62 -26.98
C PHE A 14 27.42 6.20 -25.61
N GLN A 15 26.11 6.35 -25.36
CA GLN A 15 25.62 6.69 -24.04
C GLN A 15 25.86 5.50 -23.10
N LEU A 16 26.80 5.65 -22.15
CA LEU A 16 26.91 4.73 -21.02
C LEU A 16 25.60 4.83 -20.20
N LEU A 17 24.75 3.81 -20.30
CA LEU A 17 23.72 3.56 -19.30
C LEU A 17 24.44 3.21 -17.99
N MET A 18 24.45 4.13 -17.02
CA MET A 18 24.74 3.75 -15.65
C MET A 18 23.58 2.89 -15.14
N PRO A 19 23.85 1.68 -14.59
CA PRO A 19 22.79 0.89 -13.99
C PRO A 19 22.20 1.69 -12.82
N ALA A 20 20.88 1.88 -12.84
CA ALA A 20 20.17 2.42 -11.70
C ALA A 20 20.47 1.53 -10.50
N LYS A 21 20.97 2.13 -9.41
CA LYS A 21 21.17 1.42 -8.15
C LYS A 21 19.79 0.95 -7.68
N ALA A 22 19.61 -0.36 -7.53
CA ALA A 22 18.38 -0.91 -6.98
C ALA A 22 18.15 -0.32 -5.58
N GLU A 23 16.91 0.11 -5.31
CA GLU A 23 16.53 0.57 -3.98
C GLU A 23 16.67 -0.61 -2.99
N PRO A 24 17.19 -0.37 -1.77
CA PRO A 24 17.23 -1.39 -0.72
C PRO A 24 15.83 -1.91 -0.40
N LEU A 25 15.73 -3.19 -0.03
CA LEU A 25 14.46 -3.80 0.33
C LEU A 25 13.94 -3.24 1.66
N ASP A 26 12.65 -2.95 1.72
CA ASP A 26 11.97 -2.63 2.98
C ASP A 26 11.36 -3.87 3.60
N PHE A 27 11.72 -4.16 4.86
CA PHE A 27 11.21 -5.34 5.55
C PHE A 27 9.68 -5.37 5.63
N ASN A 28 8.99 -4.26 5.88
CA ASN A 28 7.54 -4.26 6.03
C ASN A 28 6.80 -4.33 4.69
N LEU A 29 7.35 -3.72 3.63
CA LEU A 29 6.70 -3.66 2.33
C LEU A 29 7.02 -4.87 1.45
N ASP A 30 8.25 -5.36 1.49
CA ASP A 30 8.75 -6.37 0.55
C ASP A 30 8.86 -7.75 1.21
N VAL A 31 9.45 -7.84 2.41
CA VAL A 31 9.87 -9.13 3.00
C VAL A 31 8.81 -9.76 3.90
N ARG A 32 8.25 -8.97 4.83
CA ARG A 32 7.30 -9.45 5.84
C ARG A 32 6.03 -10.02 5.24
N PRO A 33 5.41 -9.44 4.18
CA PRO A 33 4.25 -10.07 3.55
C PRO A 33 4.58 -11.46 3.02
N LEU A 34 5.74 -11.62 2.40
CA LEU A 34 6.21 -12.90 1.88
C LEU A 34 6.43 -13.93 3.00
N LEU A 35 7.13 -13.55 4.08
CA LEU A 35 7.34 -14.44 5.22
C LEU A 35 6.02 -14.79 5.93
N SER A 36 5.08 -13.84 6.01
CA SER A 36 3.74 -14.07 6.55
C SER A 36 2.98 -15.12 5.75
N ASP A 37 2.97 -14.99 4.43
CA ASP A 37 2.21 -15.86 3.53
C ASP A 37 2.83 -17.25 3.38
N ARG A 38 4.17 -17.35 3.44
CA ARG A 38 4.90 -18.58 3.12
C ARG A 38 5.46 -19.31 4.33
N CYS A 39 5.74 -18.62 5.44
CA CYS A 39 6.58 -19.15 6.51
C CYS A 39 5.91 -19.13 7.90
N PHE A 40 5.21 -18.05 8.28
CA PHE A 40 4.76 -17.83 9.66
C PHE A 40 3.71 -18.84 10.15
N LYS A 41 2.99 -19.50 9.26
CA LYS A 41 2.07 -20.58 9.65
C LYS A 41 2.78 -21.70 10.42
N CYS A 42 4.01 -22.03 10.04
CA CYS A 42 4.80 -23.10 10.67
C CYS A 42 5.98 -22.57 11.50
N HIS A 43 6.43 -21.34 11.25
CA HIS A 43 7.61 -20.74 11.88
C HIS A 43 7.33 -19.34 12.45
N GLY A 44 6.09 -19.08 12.87
CA GLY A 44 5.66 -17.79 13.40
C GLY A 44 5.32 -17.82 14.89
N PHE A 45 4.44 -16.90 15.28
CA PHE A 45 4.10 -16.63 16.67
C PHE A 45 3.31 -17.76 17.36
N ASP A 46 2.52 -18.56 16.63
CA ASP A 46 1.73 -19.65 17.22
C ASP A 46 2.63 -20.82 17.64
N GLU A 47 2.76 -21.03 18.96
CA GLU A 47 3.56 -22.10 19.54
C GLU A 47 3.07 -23.50 19.19
N ASN A 48 1.76 -23.69 19.02
CA ASN A 48 1.18 -25.01 18.77
C ASN A 48 1.42 -25.48 17.33
N ALA A 49 1.50 -24.54 16.39
CA ALA A 49 1.82 -24.83 15.00
C ALA A 49 3.34 -24.86 14.72
N ARG A 50 4.15 -24.34 15.66
CA ARG A 50 5.58 -24.05 15.43
C ARG A 50 6.40 -25.33 15.21
N LYS A 51 7.06 -25.41 14.05
CA LYS A 51 8.01 -26.47 13.72
C LYS A 51 9.42 -26.06 14.13
N ALA A 52 10.16 -27.04 14.68
CA ALA A 52 11.51 -26.88 15.19
C ALA A 52 11.69 -25.77 16.25
N GLY A 53 10.59 -25.26 16.83
CA GLY A 53 10.59 -24.08 17.70
C GLY A 53 11.09 -22.80 17.03
N LEU A 54 11.20 -22.75 15.69
CA LEU A 54 11.78 -21.63 14.96
C LEU A 54 10.79 -20.46 14.86
N ARG A 55 11.29 -19.24 15.13
CA ARG A 55 10.57 -17.97 14.95
C ARG A 55 11.24 -17.21 13.81
N LEU A 56 10.51 -16.98 12.72
CA LEU A 56 10.90 -16.08 11.64
C LEU A 56 10.15 -14.74 11.73
N ASP A 57 9.14 -14.66 12.61
CA ASP A 57 8.32 -13.48 12.84
C ASP A 57 8.99 -12.40 13.70
N ASN A 58 10.15 -12.70 14.29
CA ASN A 58 10.97 -11.73 15.02
C ASN A 58 12.47 -11.98 14.80
N ALA A 59 13.26 -10.91 14.96
CA ALA A 59 14.71 -10.93 14.75
C ALA A 59 15.43 -11.87 15.72
N GLU A 60 15.09 -11.80 17.01
CA GLU A 60 15.75 -12.58 18.07
C GLU A 60 15.73 -14.08 17.76
N GLY A 61 14.57 -14.62 17.39
CA GLY A 61 14.44 -16.05 17.09
C GLY A 61 14.91 -16.45 15.70
N ALA A 62 14.96 -15.53 14.74
CA ALA A 62 15.52 -15.78 13.41
C ALA A 62 17.05 -15.84 13.45
N PHE A 63 17.67 -15.03 14.32
CA PHE A 63 19.12 -14.96 14.51
C PHE A 63 19.63 -15.83 15.67
N ALA A 64 18.74 -16.47 16.43
CA ALA A 64 19.15 -17.31 17.55
C ALA A 64 20.05 -18.46 17.10
N GLU A 65 21.14 -18.68 17.83
CA GLU A 65 22.00 -19.84 17.66
C GLU A 65 21.23 -21.12 18.00
N ARG A 66 21.34 -22.14 17.16
CA ARG A 66 20.62 -23.41 17.30
C ARG A 66 21.58 -24.56 17.02
N LYS A 67 21.22 -25.75 17.48
CA LYS A 67 22.03 -26.97 17.24
C LYS A 67 22.35 -27.22 15.76
N SER A 68 21.47 -26.77 14.87
CA SER A 68 21.61 -26.89 13.41
C SER A 68 22.28 -25.68 12.74
N GLY A 69 22.63 -24.63 13.49
CA GLY A 69 23.03 -23.31 12.98
C GLY A 69 21.89 -22.28 13.01
N GLN A 70 22.23 -21.02 12.75
CA GLN A 70 21.28 -19.90 12.73
C GLN A 70 20.33 -20.00 11.52
N ALA A 71 19.06 -19.63 11.71
CA ALA A 71 18.11 -19.64 10.58
C ALA A 71 18.45 -18.57 9.55
N ILE A 72 18.86 -17.41 10.02
CA ILE A 72 19.31 -16.29 9.20
C ILE A 72 20.63 -15.76 9.76
N ILE A 73 21.63 -15.64 8.89
CA ILE A 73 22.92 -15.00 9.15
C ILE A 73 22.95 -13.72 8.30
N PRO A 74 22.78 -12.54 8.92
CA PRO A 74 22.87 -11.26 8.22
C PRO A 74 24.10 -11.15 7.32
N GLY A 75 23.88 -10.84 6.03
CA GLY A 75 24.92 -10.69 5.02
C GLY A 75 25.45 -12.00 4.43
N ASN A 76 25.02 -13.16 4.92
CA ASN A 76 25.52 -14.46 4.46
C ASN A 76 24.38 -15.45 4.15
N PRO A 77 23.74 -15.34 2.98
CA PRO A 77 22.65 -16.23 2.58
C PRO A 77 23.09 -17.69 2.49
N GLU A 78 24.29 -17.97 1.99
CA GLU A 78 24.76 -19.34 1.78
C GLU A 78 24.97 -20.12 3.08
N GLU A 79 25.30 -19.43 4.17
CA GLU A 79 25.37 -20.03 5.51
C GLU A 79 24.04 -19.97 6.28
N SER A 80 23.04 -19.24 5.77
CA SER A 80 21.72 -19.12 6.39
C SER A 80 20.87 -20.36 6.09
N LEU A 81 20.41 -21.07 7.13
CA LEU A 81 19.59 -22.27 6.93
C LEU A 81 18.32 -21.99 6.14
N ILE A 82 17.68 -20.82 6.31
CA ILE A 82 16.46 -20.49 5.55
C ILE A 82 16.71 -20.59 4.04
N TRP A 83 17.86 -20.09 3.56
CA TRP A 83 18.18 -20.09 2.14
C TRP A 83 18.49 -21.48 1.64
N GLN A 84 19.31 -22.24 2.38
CA GLN A 84 19.62 -23.64 2.08
C GLN A 84 18.35 -24.49 1.95
N ARG A 85 17.35 -24.24 2.82
CA ARG A 85 16.05 -24.92 2.77
C ARG A 85 15.19 -24.48 1.59
N ILE A 86 15.25 -23.20 1.21
CA ILE A 86 14.51 -22.66 0.05
C ILE A 86 15.04 -23.22 -1.27
N ILE A 87 16.36 -23.40 -1.41
CA ILE A 87 16.99 -23.88 -2.65
C ILE A 87 17.17 -25.41 -2.70
N SER A 88 16.88 -26.12 -1.61
CA SER A 88 17.01 -27.57 -1.56
C SER A 88 16.10 -28.25 -2.59
N THR A 89 16.59 -29.33 -3.19
CA THR A 89 15.82 -30.21 -4.07
C THR A 89 15.28 -31.44 -3.35
N ASP A 90 15.69 -31.66 -2.09
CA ASP A 90 15.23 -32.78 -1.28
C ASP A 90 13.83 -32.48 -0.71
N PRO A 91 12.79 -33.29 -1.01
CA PRO A 91 11.43 -33.10 -0.51
C PRO A 91 11.29 -33.04 1.02
N ASP A 92 12.21 -33.65 1.76
CA ASP A 92 12.19 -33.67 3.23
C ASP A 92 12.87 -32.44 3.84
N GLU A 93 13.75 -31.78 3.07
CA GLU A 93 14.50 -30.61 3.52
C GLU A 93 13.93 -29.30 2.96
N VAL A 94 13.30 -29.33 1.78
CA VAL A 94 12.83 -28.13 1.08
C VAL A 94 11.73 -27.42 1.85
N MET A 95 11.83 -26.09 1.91
CA MET A 95 10.83 -25.23 2.52
C MET A 95 10.30 -24.21 1.50
N PRO A 96 8.97 -24.00 1.40
CA PRO A 96 7.91 -24.71 2.12
C PRO A 96 7.81 -26.20 1.73
N PRO A 97 7.41 -27.10 2.66
CA PRO A 97 7.37 -28.53 2.38
C PRO A 97 6.24 -28.83 1.38
N PRO A 98 6.36 -29.87 0.53
CA PRO A 98 5.38 -30.14 -0.53
C PRO A 98 3.94 -30.31 -0.02
N ASN A 99 3.77 -30.85 1.19
CA ASN A 99 2.47 -31.05 1.85
C ASN A 99 1.82 -29.76 2.38
N SER A 100 2.55 -28.64 2.42
CA SER A 100 1.99 -27.34 2.79
C SER A 100 1.17 -26.72 1.66
N HIS A 101 1.36 -27.20 0.42
CA HIS A 101 0.83 -26.61 -0.81
C HIS A 101 1.24 -25.16 -1.07
N LEU A 102 2.20 -24.63 -0.28
CA LEU A 102 2.83 -23.33 -0.50
C LEU A 102 4.04 -23.50 -1.41
N LYS A 103 4.33 -22.49 -2.23
CA LYS A 103 5.49 -22.46 -3.13
C LYS A 103 6.06 -21.05 -3.17
N LEU A 104 7.38 -20.99 -3.35
CA LEU A 104 8.10 -19.76 -3.69
C LEU A 104 8.40 -19.77 -5.18
N ASN A 105 8.02 -18.72 -5.89
CA ASN A 105 8.51 -18.46 -7.23
C ASN A 105 9.93 -17.87 -7.19
N ASP A 106 10.58 -17.75 -8.34
CA ASP A 106 11.99 -17.34 -8.37
C ASP A 106 12.21 -15.87 -7.93
N GLU A 107 11.24 -14.99 -8.16
CA GLU A 107 11.29 -13.59 -7.69
C GLU A 107 11.20 -13.53 -6.15
N GLU A 108 10.29 -14.29 -5.56
CA GLU A 108 10.13 -14.40 -4.10
C GLU A 108 11.39 -14.99 -3.44
N LYS A 109 12.01 -16.01 -4.05
CA LYS A 109 13.29 -16.55 -3.58
C LYS A 109 14.38 -15.49 -3.63
N GLN A 110 14.49 -14.78 -4.75
CA GLN A 110 15.51 -13.75 -4.93
C GLN A 110 15.33 -12.59 -3.95
N LEU A 111 14.08 -12.23 -3.62
CA LEU A 111 13.77 -11.23 -2.61
C LEU A 111 14.31 -11.63 -1.23
N ILE A 112 14.07 -12.88 -0.80
CA ILE A 112 14.60 -13.38 0.48
C ILE A 112 16.13 -13.40 0.46
N HIS A 113 16.73 -13.90 -0.62
CA HIS A 113 18.19 -13.92 -0.77
C HIS A 113 18.79 -12.52 -0.67
N GLN A 114 18.26 -11.57 -1.45
CA GLN A 114 18.73 -10.20 -1.47
C GLN A 114 18.57 -9.52 -0.11
N TRP A 115 17.45 -9.73 0.57
CA TRP A 115 17.24 -9.21 1.91
C TRP A 115 18.28 -9.73 2.90
N ILE A 116 18.65 -11.02 2.82
CA ILE A 116 19.73 -11.56 3.66
C ILE A 116 21.07 -10.92 3.31
N VAL A 117 21.39 -10.76 2.02
CA VAL A 117 22.61 -10.06 1.55
C VAL A 117 22.68 -8.63 2.09
N GLU A 118 21.55 -7.93 2.15
CA GLU A 118 21.44 -6.55 2.67
C GLU A 118 21.53 -6.46 4.20
N GLY A 119 21.68 -7.60 4.90
CA GLY A 119 21.84 -7.66 6.35
C GLY A 119 20.60 -8.11 7.12
N ALA A 120 19.57 -8.61 6.42
CA ALA A 120 18.35 -9.16 7.00
C ALA A 120 17.68 -8.24 8.03
N GLU A 121 17.65 -6.93 7.80
CA GLU A 121 17.09 -5.98 8.76
C GLU A 121 15.61 -6.30 9.03
N TYR A 122 15.25 -6.43 10.30
CA TYR A 122 13.87 -6.53 10.77
C TYR A 122 13.37 -5.15 11.20
N LYS A 123 12.12 -4.84 10.87
CA LYS A 123 11.44 -3.60 11.30
C LYS A 123 10.23 -3.92 12.16
N GLU A 124 9.89 -3.01 13.07
CA GLU A 124 8.62 -3.05 13.79
C GLU A 124 7.45 -3.02 12.80
N HIS A 125 6.25 -3.43 13.24
CA HIS A 125 5.08 -3.33 12.37
C HIS A 125 4.83 -1.88 11.96
N TRP A 126 4.56 -1.64 10.67
CA TRP A 126 4.41 -0.29 10.10
C TRP A 126 3.46 0.62 10.89
N ALA A 127 2.41 0.05 11.48
CA ALA A 127 1.44 0.76 12.32
C ALA A 127 2.00 1.31 13.64
N LEU A 128 3.18 0.84 14.08
CA LEU A 128 3.86 1.27 15.30
C LEU A 128 5.02 2.22 15.01
N ILE A 129 5.37 2.42 13.73
CA ILE A 129 6.43 3.31 13.30
C ILE A 129 5.79 4.67 12.97
N ALA A 130 6.28 5.73 13.59
CA ALA A 130 5.80 7.08 13.29
C ALA A 130 6.05 7.40 11.79
N PRO A 131 5.02 7.85 11.04
CA PRO A 131 5.19 8.18 9.64
C PRO A 131 6.13 9.38 9.48
N GLN A 132 7.14 9.23 8.63
CA GLN A 132 8.04 10.32 8.25
C GLN A 132 7.60 10.89 6.90
N ARG A 133 7.77 12.19 6.70
CA ARG A 133 7.44 12.83 5.42
C ARG A 133 8.48 12.38 4.37
N PRO A 134 8.10 11.61 3.34
CA PRO A 134 9.04 11.19 2.31
C PRO A 134 9.42 12.35 1.40
N GLU A 135 10.57 12.22 0.74
CA GLU A 135 10.93 13.10 -0.38
C GLU A 135 9.96 12.85 -1.54
N VAL A 136 9.50 13.93 -2.16
CA VAL A 136 8.56 13.86 -3.28
C VAL A 136 9.35 13.48 -4.54
N PRO A 137 8.99 12.40 -5.27
CA PRO A 137 9.65 12.04 -6.50
C PRO A 137 9.53 13.15 -7.55
N GLU A 138 10.50 13.24 -8.46
CA GLU A 138 10.46 14.13 -9.62
C GLU A 138 10.25 13.32 -10.91
N PRO A 139 9.04 12.80 -11.17
CA PRO A 139 8.78 12.09 -12.41
C PRO A 139 8.83 13.09 -13.58
N PRO A 140 9.26 12.65 -14.78
CA PRO A 140 9.50 13.54 -15.92
C PRO A 140 8.23 14.11 -16.59
N ASP A 141 7.04 13.96 -16.00
CA ASP A 141 5.75 14.22 -16.66
C ASP A 141 4.99 15.43 -16.09
N ALA A 142 4.34 16.18 -16.99
CA ALA A 142 3.54 17.37 -16.72
C ALA A 142 2.16 17.06 -16.11
N THR A 143 1.89 15.79 -15.75
CA THR A 143 0.63 15.33 -15.15
C THR A 143 0.59 15.44 -13.62
N VAL A 144 1.66 15.95 -13.00
CA VAL A 144 1.77 16.14 -11.56
C VAL A 144 1.21 17.50 -11.16
N HIS A 145 0.04 17.51 -10.51
CA HIS A 145 -0.58 18.74 -9.98
C HIS A 145 -0.30 18.93 -8.48
N ASN A 146 -0.02 17.84 -7.77
CA ASN A 146 0.27 17.85 -6.34
C ASN A 146 1.28 16.72 -6.00
N PRO A 147 1.88 16.73 -4.79
CA PRO A 147 2.87 15.71 -4.41
C PRO A 147 2.39 14.27 -4.50
N ILE A 148 1.10 13.97 -4.30
CA ILE A 148 0.55 12.61 -4.40
C ILE A 148 0.63 12.11 -5.84
N ASP A 149 0.31 12.98 -6.81
CA ASP A 149 0.39 12.64 -8.24
C ASP A 149 1.81 12.21 -8.63
N ALA A 150 2.84 12.78 -7.98
CA ALA A 150 4.24 12.43 -8.25
C ALA A 150 4.55 10.98 -7.86
N PHE A 151 4.09 10.53 -6.70
CA PHE A 151 4.22 9.13 -6.27
C PHE A 151 3.45 8.18 -7.18
N VAL A 152 2.22 8.56 -7.57
CA VAL A 152 1.41 7.75 -8.50
C VAL A 152 2.09 7.66 -9.87
N ALA A 153 2.58 8.78 -10.40
CA ALA A 153 3.27 8.83 -11.68
C ALA A 153 4.56 7.99 -11.67
N GLN A 154 5.37 8.07 -10.60
CA GLN A 154 6.57 7.25 -10.45
C GLN A 154 6.22 5.75 -10.50
N ARG A 155 5.18 5.34 -9.78
CA ARG A 155 4.72 3.94 -9.78
C ARG A 155 4.23 3.49 -11.15
N LEU A 156 3.42 4.31 -11.83
CA LEU A 156 2.91 4.00 -13.16
C LEU A 156 4.05 3.86 -14.19
N LEU A 157 5.04 4.77 -14.16
CA LEU A 157 6.21 4.71 -15.05
C LEU A 157 6.98 3.41 -14.87
N ARG A 158 7.22 3.01 -13.63
CA ARG A 158 7.90 1.76 -13.29
C ARG A 158 7.17 0.53 -13.83
N ASP A 159 5.84 0.56 -13.77
CA ASP A 159 4.98 -0.54 -14.22
C ASP A 159 4.63 -0.43 -15.73
N GLY A 160 5.20 0.53 -16.47
CA GLY A 160 4.95 0.73 -17.91
C GLY A 160 3.55 1.29 -18.24
N LEU A 161 2.89 1.89 -17.26
CA LEU A 161 1.55 2.45 -17.35
C LEU A 161 1.58 3.99 -17.43
N LYS A 162 0.43 4.58 -17.79
CA LYS A 162 0.23 6.04 -17.84
C LYS A 162 -1.01 6.43 -17.05
N GLN A 163 -1.09 7.67 -16.60
CA GLN A 163 -2.29 8.20 -15.99
C GLN A 163 -3.47 8.14 -16.98
N SER A 164 -4.65 7.82 -16.46
CA SER A 164 -5.89 7.89 -17.24
C SER A 164 -6.26 9.35 -17.50
N PRO A 165 -6.97 9.65 -18.60
CA PRO A 165 -7.50 11.00 -18.81
C PRO A 165 -8.46 11.38 -17.68
N ALA A 166 -8.54 12.68 -17.38
CA ALA A 166 -9.51 13.20 -16.43
C ALA A 166 -10.93 12.81 -16.84
N ALA A 167 -11.75 12.44 -15.86
CA ALA A 167 -13.14 12.10 -16.11
C ALA A 167 -13.96 13.34 -16.48
N GLU A 168 -15.01 13.14 -17.28
CA GLU A 168 -15.97 14.19 -17.61
C GLU A 168 -16.58 14.83 -16.35
N LYS A 169 -16.86 16.15 -16.39
CA LYS A 169 -17.39 16.88 -15.25
C LYS A 169 -18.66 16.24 -14.65
N ALA A 170 -19.56 15.73 -15.48
CA ALA A 170 -20.77 15.04 -15.02
C ALA A 170 -20.45 13.77 -14.19
N THR A 171 -19.39 13.06 -14.55
CA THR A 171 -18.89 11.90 -13.80
C THR A 171 -18.24 12.33 -12.49
N LEU A 172 -17.44 13.41 -12.51
CA LEU A 172 -16.75 13.93 -11.33
C LEU A 172 -17.74 14.35 -10.24
N ILE A 173 -18.75 15.18 -10.55
CA ILE A 173 -19.72 15.61 -9.54
C ILE A 173 -20.53 14.44 -8.96
N ARG A 174 -20.90 13.47 -9.79
CA ARG A 174 -21.61 12.27 -9.32
C ARG A 174 -20.76 11.48 -8.33
N ARG A 175 -19.50 11.20 -8.66
CA ARG A 175 -18.57 10.47 -7.78
C ARG A 175 -18.36 11.22 -6.48
N LEU A 176 -17.98 12.49 -6.58
CA LEU A 176 -17.69 13.34 -5.43
C LEU A 176 -18.88 13.46 -4.48
N SER A 177 -20.09 13.65 -5.01
CA SER A 177 -21.31 13.73 -4.19
C SER A 177 -21.60 12.43 -3.44
N LEU A 178 -21.45 11.28 -4.11
CA LEU A 178 -21.66 9.98 -3.46
C LEU A 178 -20.56 9.67 -2.44
N ASP A 179 -19.32 10.03 -2.73
CA ASP A 179 -18.19 9.78 -1.84
C ASP A 179 -18.30 10.63 -0.57
N LEU A 180 -18.52 11.95 -0.72
CA LEU A 180 -18.54 12.88 0.39
C LEU A 180 -19.87 12.92 1.14
N ARG A 181 -21.02 12.80 0.46
CA ARG A 181 -22.35 12.97 1.09
C ARG A 181 -23.20 11.69 1.09
N GLY A 182 -22.81 10.66 0.33
CA GLY A 182 -23.64 9.47 0.16
C GLY A 182 -24.91 9.68 -0.67
N LEU A 183 -25.10 10.89 -1.22
CA LEU A 183 -26.29 11.31 -1.95
C LEU A 183 -25.94 11.59 -3.42
N PRO A 184 -26.85 11.33 -4.37
CA PRO A 184 -26.70 11.81 -5.74
C PRO A 184 -26.74 13.35 -5.77
N PRO A 185 -26.01 14.01 -6.68
CA PRO A 185 -26.07 15.47 -6.80
C PRO A 185 -27.43 15.90 -7.37
N THR A 186 -27.90 17.10 -6.99
CA THR A 186 -29.15 17.64 -7.55
C THR A 186 -28.95 18.12 -8.99
N PRO A 187 -30.02 18.19 -9.81
CA PRO A 187 -29.95 18.74 -11.17
C PRO A 187 -29.36 20.16 -11.22
N GLU A 188 -29.64 20.99 -10.22
CA GLU A 188 -29.13 22.35 -10.09
C GLU A 188 -27.62 22.35 -9.79
N GLU A 189 -27.16 21.48 -8.88
CA GLU A 189 -25.74 21.33 -8.57
C GLU A 189 -24.94 20.87 -9.79
N VAL A 190 -25.49 19.91 -10.55
CA VAL A 190 -24.91 19.45 -11.82
C VAL A 190 -24.82 20.60 -12.81
N THR A 191 -25.92 21.31 -13.03
CA THR A 191 -25.97 22.43 -13.98
C THR A 191 -24.98 23.54 -13.59
N ALA A 192 -24.91 23.89 -12.31
CA ALA A 192 -23.97 24.88 -11.79
C ALA A 192 -22.50 24.46 -12.05
N PHE A 193 -22.12 23.22 -11.73
CA PHE A 193 -20.76 22.74 -11.92
C PHE A 193 -20.35 22.57 -13.39
N LEU A 194 -21.27 22.14 -14.24
CA LEU A 194 -21.04 22.03 -15.68
C LEU A 194 -20.84 23.41 -16.33
N ASN A 195 -21.52 24.44 -15.84
CA ASN A 195 -21.43 25.80 -16.37
C ASN A 195 -20.27 26.61 -15.77
N ASP A 196 -19.76 26.23 -14.61
CA ASP A 196 -18.59 26.87 -14.02
C ASP A 196 -17.33 26.54 -14.86
N ARG A 197 -16.68 27.56 -15.41
CA ARG A 197 -15.46 27.42 -16.22
C ARG A 197 -14.21 27.96 -15.52
N THR A 198 -14.31 28.25 -14.23
CA THR A 198 -13.16 28.67 -13.44
C THR A 198 -12.18 27.50 -13.27
N PRO A 199 -10.86 27.77 -13.28
CA PRO A 199 -9.84 26.71 -13.11
C PRO A 199 -9.99 25.91 -11.82
N ASP A 200 -10.53 26.52 -10.77
CA ASP A 200 -10.75 25.98 -9.42
C ASP A 200 -12.20 25.47 -9.20
N SER A 201 -12.96 25.25 -10.28
CA SER A 201 -14.37 24.84 -10.19
C SER A 201 -14.57 23.50 -9.46
N TYR A 202 -13.58 22.60 -9.49
CA TYR A 202 -13.65 21.32 -8.80
C TYR A 202 -13.42 21.48 -7.30
N GLU A 203 -12.42 22.26 -6.91
CA GLU A 203 -12.07 22.55 -5.51
C GLU A 203 -13.23 23.26 -4.80
N LYS A 204 -13.85 24.25 -5.45
CA LYS A 204 -15.07 24.90 -4.94
C LYS A 204 -16.22 23.92 -4.71
N LEU A 205 -16.35 22.90 -5.56
CA LEU A 205 -17.36 21.85 -5.41
C LEU A 205 -17.03 20.96 -4.21
N VAL A 206 -15.75 20.58 -4.05
CA VAL A 206 -15.25 19.82 -2.89
C VAL A 206 -15.55 20.56 -1.59
N ASP A 207 -15.15 21.83 -1.49
CA ASP A 207 -15.37 22.66 -0.29
C ASP A 207 -16.85 22.76 0.08
N ARG A 208 -17.71 22.95 -0.92
CA ARG A 208 -19.16 23.00 -0.71
C ARG A 208 -19.73 21.68 -0.20
N PHE A 209 -19.25 20.54 -0.69
CA PHE A 209 -19.72 19.24 -0.24
C PHE A 209 -19.14 18.83 1.12
N LEU A 210 -17.92 19.24 1.45
CA LEU A 210 -17.35 19.07 2.80
C LEU A 210 -18.10 19.92 3.85
N ALA A 211 -18.62 21.08 3.46
CA ALA A 211 -19.41 21.95 4.32
C ALA A 211 -20.89 21.55 4.45
N ASP A 212 -21.36 20.58 3.67
CA ASP A 212 -22.74 20.09 3.72
C ASP A 212 -22.94 19.17 4.94
N PRO A 213 -23.98 19.34 5.78
CA PRO A 213 -24.19 18.49 6.96
C PRO A 213 -24.25 16.97 6.68
N SER A 214 -24.66 16.59 5.47
CA SER A 214 -24.68 15.18 5.04
C SER A 214 -23.28 14.57 4.89
N TYR A 215 -22.22 15.39 4.85
CA TYR A 215 -20.84 14.94 4.94
C TYR A 215 -20.60 14.16 6.23
N GLY A 216 -20.96 14.73 7.39
CA GLY A 216 -20.81 14.06 8.67
C GLY A 216 -21.61 12.76 8.76
N GLU A 217 -22.83 12.74 8.22
CA GLU A 217 -23.67 11.53 8.16
C GLU A 217 -22.98 10.41 7.35
N ARG A 218 -22.41 10.77 6.20
CA ARG A 218 -21.67 9.84 5.33
C ARG A 218 -20.41 9.32 6.00
N MET A 219 -19.62 10.19 6.63
CA MET A 219 -18.32 9.85 7.20
C MET A 219 -18.42 9.14 8.56
N ALA A 220 -19.51 9.33 9.30
CA ALA A 220 -19.75 8.65 10.56
C ALA A 220 -19.94 7.14 10.39
N TRP A 221 -20.43 6.67 9.24
CA TRP A 221 -20.88 5.29 9.07
C TRP A 221 -19.82 4.23 9.35
N PRO A 222 -18.60 4.29 8.81
CA PRO A 222 -17.54 3.32 9.13
C PRO A 222 -17.22 3.26 10.63
N TRP A 223 -17.25 4.40 11.32
CA TRP A 223 -16.99 4.49 12.76
C TRP A 223 -18.13 3.91 13.60
N LEU A 224 -19.37 4.20 13.23
CA LEU A 224 -20.54 3.62 13.88
C LEU A 224 -20.58 2.09 13.69
N ASN A 225 -20.21 1.60 12.51
CA ASN A 225 -20.06 0.17 12.26
C ASN A 225 -18.93 -0.45 13.12
N ALA A 226 -17.76 0.19 13.20
CA ALA A 226 -16.66 -0.26 14.05
C ALA A 226 -17.07 -0.31 15.54
N ALA A 227 -17.87 0.66 15.99
CA ALA A 227 -18.43 0.72 17.34
C ALA A 227 -19.64 -0.22 17.56
N ARG A 228 -20.08 -0.96 16.54
CA ARG A 228 -21.28 -1.83 16.56
C ARG A 228 -22.55 -1.08 16.96
N TYR A 229 -22.71 0.15 16.47
CA TYR A 229 -23.92 0.95 16.64
C TYR A 229 -25.14 0.21 16.06
N ALA A 230 -26.25 0.24 16.80
CA ALA A 230 -27.56 -0.22 16.35
C ALA A 230 -28.66 0.48 17.16
N ASP A 231 -29.71 0.95 16.50
CA ASP A 231 -30.86 1.57 17.17
C ASP A 231 -31.64 0.57 18.05
N SER A 232 -31.38 -0.73 17.91
CA SER A 232 -32.05 -1.80 18.65
C SER A 232 -31.12 -2.96 19.03
N ASN A 233 -31.64 -3.89 19.84
CA ASN A 233 -30.92 -5.08 20.30
C ASN A 233 -30.82 -6.18 19.23
N GLY A 234 -31.75 -6.25 18.29
CA GLY A 234 -31.81 -7.30 17.28
C GLY A 234 -32.21 -8.67 17.82
N TYR A 235 -31.35 -9.67 17.58
CA TYR A 235 -31.63 -11.11 17.70
C TYR A 235 -32.32 -11.54 19.04
N GLN A 236 -33.32 -12.42 18.94
CA GLN A 236 -34.20 -12.96 20.00
C GLN A 236 -35.10 -11.96 20.75
N GLY A 237 -34.81 -10.66 20.70
CA GLY A 237 -35.67 -9.61 21.25
C GLY A 237 -35.21 -8.23 20.78
N ASP A 238 -36.04 -7.57 19.97
CA ASP A 238 -35.68 -6.33 19.29
C ASP A 238 -36.12 -5.08 20.06
N GLY A 239 -35.60 -4.92 21.28
CA GLY A 239 -35.84 -3.72 22.08
C GLY A 239 -34.99 -2.54 21.60
N GLU A 240 -35.53 -1.33 21.65
CA GLU A 240 -34.80 -0.10 21.33
C GLU A 240 -33.59 0.11 22.26
N ARG A 241 -32.56 0.79 21.73
CA ARG A 241 -31.38 1.23 22.47
C ARG A 241 -31.27 2.75 22.44
N THR A 242 -31.05 3.36 23.59
CA THR A 242 -30.74 4.80 23.66
C THR A 242 -29.25 5.03 23.45
N MET A 243 -28.80 4.92 22.20
CA MET A 243 -27.41 5.21 21.81
C MET A 243 -27.28 6.28 20.73
N TRP A 244 -28.39 6.77 20.18
CA TRP A 244 -28.40 7.83 19.17
C TRP A 244 -27.62 9.10 19.56
N PRO A 245 -27.45 9.50 20.85
CA PRO A 245 -26.59 10.65 21.16
C PRO A 245 -25.12 10.43 20.76
N TRP A 246 -24.64 9.17 20.74
CA TRP A 246 -23.32 8.83 20.22
C TRP A 246 -23.25 9.00 18.71
N ARG A 247 -24.27 8.54 17.97
CA ARG A 247 -24.37 8.76 16.51
C ARG A 247 -24.30 10.25 16.20
N ASP A 248 -25.13 11.04 16.86
CA ASP A 248 -25.20 12.49 16.61
C ASP A 248 -23.86 13.16 16.96
N TRP A 249 -23.21 12.76 18.06
CA TRP A 249 -21.88 13.26 18.39
C TRP A 249 -20.83 12.94 17.33
N VAL A 250 -20.80 11.72 16.78
CA VAL A 250 -19.83 11.34 15.72
C VAL A 250 -20.10 12.16 14.45
N VAL A 251 -21.36 12.31 14.05
CA VAL A 251 -21.75 13.13 12.89
C VAL A 251 -21.29 14.59 13.10
N ASP A 252 -21.56 15.15 14.26
CA ASP A 252 -21.17 16.52 14.61
C ASP A 252 -19.65 16.70 14.73
N ALA A 253 -18.91 15.66 15.14
CA ALA A 253 -17.45 15.70 15.20
C ALA A 253 -16.85 15.83 13.78
N PHE A 254 -17.38 15.08 12.80
CA PHE A 254 -16.98 15.23 11.41
C PHE A 254 -17.34 16.60 10.84
N ASN A 255 -18.58 17.06 11.04
CA ASN A 255 -19.04 18.34 10.50
C ASN A 255 -18.30 19.55 11.10
N ARG A 256 -17.82 19.44 12.35
CA ARG A 256 -16.97 20.46 12.99
C ARG A 256 -15.47 20.27 12.73
N ASN A 257 -15.08 19.19 12.05
CA ASN A 257 -13.70 18.82 11.79
C ASN A 257 -12.86 18.80 13.10
N VAL A 258 -13.38 18.13 14.12
CA VAL A 258 -12.71 17.97 15.43
C VAL A 258 -11.42 17.18 15.24
N ALA A 259 -10.33 17.64 15.87
CA ALA A 259 -9.06 16.93 15.82
C ALA A 259 -9.17 15.58 16.53
N TRP A 260 -8.33 14.61 16.16
CA TRP A 260 -8.42 13.27 16.76
C TRP A 260 -8.02 13.25 18.25
N ASP A 261 -7.27 14.27 18.69
CA ASP A 261 -6.67 14.43 20.02
C ASP A 261 -7.37 15.48 20.91
N ASP A 262 -8.49 16.05 20.45
CA ASP A 262 -9.39 16.92 21.22
C ASP A 262 -10.54 16.12 21.88
#